data_AF-A0A6N8ZCB7-F1
#
_entry.id   AF-A0A6N8ZCB7-F1
#
_cell.length_a   1.000
_cell.length_b   1.000
_cell.length_c   1.000
_cell.angle_alpha   90.00
_cell.angle_beta   90.00
_cell.angle_gamma   90.00
#
_symmetry.space_group_name_H-M   'P 1'
#
loop_
_entity.id
_entity.type
_entity.pdbx_description
1 polymer ?
#
loop_
_entity_poly.entity_id
_entity_poly.type
_entity_poly.pdbx_seq_one_letter_code
_entity_poly.pdbx_strand_id
1 'polypeptide(L)'
;MLTPEQVRKVQTAVWEADLALGQQDYQLASEKIWDATALAIKYVAEKRGWPHETFTDIYAAGRKIADEQDDCAAATSELSFAECYRANARWKMFDDYEVVEDWDLAPGFIERILGQPVRQLV
;
A
#
# COMPACT_ATOMS: atom_id res chain seq x y z
N MET A 1 4.40 -5.41 -15.69
CA MET A 1 5.46 -4.50 -15.25
C MET A 1 5.02 -3.04 -15.40
N LEU A 2 5.10 -2.27 -14.32
CA LEU A 2 4.87 -0.83 -14.30
C LEU A 2 6.02 -0.08 -14.99
N THR A 3 5.80 1.18 -15.36
CA THR A 3 6.89 2.03 -15.90
C THR A 3 7.87 2.44 -14.80
N PRO A 4 9.13 2.79 -15.13
CA PRO A 4 10.08 3.30 -14.14
C PRO A 4 9.59 4.55 -13.41
N GLU A 5 8.77 5.39 -14.07
CA GLU A 5 8.18 6.57 -13.45
C GLU A 5 7.10 6.19 -12.42
N GLN A 6 6.22 5.24 -12.76
CA GLN A 6 5.20 4.73 -11.85
C GLN A 6 5.83 4.09 -10.61
N VAL A 7 6.88 3.29 -10.80
CA VAL A 7 7.67 2.71 -9.71
C VAL A 7 8.22 3.80 -8.79
N ARG A 8 8.89 4.83 -9.36
CA ARG A 8 9.45 5.93 -8.56
C ARG A 8 8.38 6.67 -7.75
N LYS A 9 7.22 6.93 -8.34
CA LYS A 9 6.11 7.61 -7.64
C LYS A 9 5.61 6.79 -6.45
N VAL A 10 5.48 5.48 -6.61
CA VAL A 10 5.11 4.57 -5.51
C VAL A 10 6.18 4.56 -4.42
N GLN A 11 7.46 4.45 -4.79
CA GLN A 11 8.58 4.48 -3.83
C GLN A 11 8.66 5.82 -3.07
N THR A 12 8.44 6.95 -3.73
CA THR A 12 8.38 8.26 -3.08
C THR A 12 7.25 8.33 -2.06
N ALA A 13 6.06 7.79 -2.38
CA ALA A 13 4.95 7.76 -1.44
C ALA A 13 5.23 6.87 -0.21
N VAL A 14 5.90 5.72 -0.40
CA VAL A 14 6.35 4.88 0.72
C VAL A 14 7.38 5.62 1.58
N TRP A 15 8.33 6.33 0.97
CA TRP A 15 9.32 7.13 1.70
C TRP A 15 8.66 8.25 2.53
N GLU A 16 7.64 8.93 1.99
CA GLU A 16 6.86 9.91 2.75
C GLU A 16 6.14 9.28 3.96
N ALA A 17 5.64 8.04 3.79
CA ALA A 17 5.02 7.29 4.87
C ALA A 17 6.02 6.93 5.97
N ASP A 18 7.20 6.43 5.60
CA ASP A 18 8.29 6.12 6.54
C ASP A 18 8.79 7.37 7.27
N LEU A 19 8.85 8.52 6.57
CA LEU A 19 9.22 9.80 7.17
C LEU A 19 8.21 10.24 8.24
N ALA A 20 6.92 10.14 7.95
CA ALA A 20 5.85 10.43 8.91
C ALA A 20 5.89 9.48 10.11
N LEU A 21 6.13 8.18 9.86
CA LEU A 21 6.30 7.18 10.92
C LEU A 21 7.49 7.55 11.84
N GLY A 22 8.63 7.92 11.25
CA GLY A 22 9.82 8.35 12.01
C GLY A 22 9.61 9.62 12.84
N GLN A 23 8.64 10.46 12.45
CA GLN A 23 8.21 11.65 13.20
C GLN A 23 7.12 11.33 14.24
N GLN A 24 6.73 10.06 14.39
CA GLN A 24 5.63 9.60 15.24
C GLN A 24 4.27 10.22 14.87
N ASP A 25 4.12 10.67 13.62
CA ASP A 25 2.84 11.09 13.08
C ASP A 25 2.14 9.87 12.45
N TYR A 26 1.62 9.00 13.31
CA TYR A 26 1.03 7.72 12.90
C TYR A 26 -0.21 7.88 12.02
N GLN A 27 -0.94 8.99 12.19
CA GLN A 27 -2.10 9.29 11.36
C GLN A 27 -1.65 9.62 9.93
N LEU A 28 -0.66 10.50 9.78
CA LEU A 28 -0.09 10.82 8.48
C LEU A 28 0.63 9.63 7.86
N ALA A 29 1.37 8.84 8.64
CA ALA A 29 2.01 7.62 8.17
C ALA A 29 0.99 6.65 7.57
N SER A 30 -0.13 6.45 8.28
CA SER A 30 -1.23 5.59 7.83
C SER A 30 -1.90 6.11 6.56
N GLU A 31 -2.09 7.43 6.43
CA GLU A 31 -2.61 8.04 5.20
C GLU A 31 -1.67 7.78 4.02
N LYS A 32 -0.39 8.05 4.20
CA LYS A 32 0.62 7.94 3.15
C LYS A 32 0.85 6.50 2.69
N ILE A 33 0.88 5.54 3.61
CA ILE A 33 1.08 4.14 3.22
C ILE A 33 -0.14 3.57 2.49
N TRP A 34 -1.35 3.99 2.89
CA TRP A 34 -2.55 3.68 2.13
C TRP A 34 -2.50 4.30 0.72
N ASP A 35 -2.14 5.57 0.61
CA ASP A 35 -2.03 6.25 -0.68
C ASP A 35 -1.02 5.59 -1.60
N ALA A 36 0.14 5.17 -1.07
CA ALA A 36 1.14 4.40 -1.80
C ALA A 36 0.58 3.07 -2.32
N THR A 37 -0.14 2.35 -1.46
CA THR A 37 -0.78 1.07 -1.80
C THR A 37 -1.84 1.26 -2.89
N ALA A 38 -2.73 2.23 -2.71
CA ALA A 38 -3.77 2.55 -3.67
C ALA A 38 -3.19 2.98 -5.02
N LEU A 39 -2.10 3.76 -5.02
CA LEU A 39 -1.41 4.18 -6.24
C LEU A 39 -0.82 2.99 -7.00
N ALA A 40 -0.16 2.06 -6.31
CA ALA A 40 0.40 0.85 -6.91
C ALA A 40 -0.71 -0.01 -7.56
N ILE A 41 -1.82 -0.20 -6.85
CA ILE A 41 -2.99 -0.93 -7.36
C ILE A 41 -3.59 -0.23 -8.58
N LYS A 42 -3.76 1.10 -8.53
CA LYS A 42 -4.28 1.90 -9.64
C LYS A 42 -3.47 1.71 -10.91
N TYR A 43 -2.13 1.75 -10.81
CA TYR A 43 -1.28 1.56 -11.98
C TYR A 43 -1.40 0.16 -12.60
N VAL A 44 -1.57 -0.88 -11.79
CA VAL A 44 -1.84 -2.22 -12.31
C VAL A 44 -3.23 -2.29 -12.95
N ALA A 45 -4.24 -1.74 -12.28
CA ALA A 45 -5.62 -1.73 -12.77
C ALA A 45 -5.74 -0.99 -14.10
N GLU A 46 -5.15 0.21 -14.21
CA GLU A 46 -5.09 1.02 -15.44
C GLU A 46 -4.46 0.20 -16.58
N LYS A 47 -3.29 -0.40 -16.33
CA LYS A 47 -2.60 -1.23 -17.33
C LYS A 47 -3.41 -2.44 -17.79
N ARG A 48 -4.25 -2.99 -16.91
CA ARG A 48 -5.10 -4.15 -17.19
C ARG A 48 -6.51 -3.78 -17.68
N GLY A 49 -6.81 -2.49 -17.81
CA GLY A 49 -8.14 -2.00 -18.20
C GLY A 49 -9.22 -2.30 -17.17
N TRP A 50 -8.86 -2.42 -15.89
CA TRP A 50 -9.79 -2.63 -14.79
C TRP A 50 -10.30 -1.29 -14.24
N PRO A 51 -11.53 -1.24 -13.68
CA PRO A 51 -12.01 -0.09 -12.92
C PRO A 51 -11.03 0.30 -11.81
N HIS A 52 -10.83 1.60 -11.58
CA HIS A 52 -9.86 2.11 -10.59
C HIS A 52 -10.16 3.51 -10.05
N GLU A 53 -11.38 4.03 -10.28
CA GLU A 53 -11.74 5.41 -9.92
C GLU A 53 -12.19 5.53 -8.46
N THR A 54 -12.90 4.53 -7.95
CA THR A 54 -13.43 4.54 -6.59
C THR A 54 -12.61 3.69 -5.64
N PHE A 55 -12.79 3.89 -4.33
CA PHE A 55 -12.23 2.99 -3.33
C PHE A 55 -12.62 1.53 -3.58
N THR A 56 -13.91 1.27 -3.88
CA THR A 56 -14.41 -0.08 -4.15
C THR A 56 -13.70 -0.70 -5.35
N ASP A 57 -13.45 0.09 -6.40
CA ASP A 57 -12.73 -0.37 -7.58
C ASP A 57 -11.28 -0.72 -7.25
N ILE A 58 -10.58 0.16 -6.53
CA ILE A 58 -9.20 -0.06 -6.08
C ILE A 58 -9.13 -1.31 -5.22
N TYR A 59 -10.03 -1.47 -4.24
CA TYR A 59 -10.02 -2.64 -3.38
C TYR A 59 -10.28 -3.94 -4.16
N ALA A 60 -11.25 -3.93 -5.07
CA ALA A 60 -11.53 -5.07 -5.94
C ALA A 60 -10.34 -5.41 -6.86
N ALA A 61 -9.64 -4.41 -7.39
CA ALA A 61 -8.41 -4.62 -8.14
C ALA A 61 -7.28 -5.19 -7.27
N GLY A 62 -7.11 -4.68 -6.05
CA GLY A 62 -6.17 -5.20 -5.06
C GLY A 62 -6.44 -6.67 -4.74
N ARG A 63 -7.70 -7.04 -4.51
CA ARG A 63 -8.13 -8.44 -4.28
C ARG A 63 -7.72 -9.34 -5.44
N LYS A 64 -8.01 -8.93 -6.68
CA LYS A 64 -7.59 -9.69 -7.87
C LYS A 64 -6.08 -9.85 -7.96
N ILE A 65 -5.32 -8.79 -7.63
CA ILE A 65 -3.85 -8.86 -7.63
C ILE A 65 -3.36 -9.84 -6.58
N ALA A 66 -3.94 -9.83 -5.37
CA ALA A 66 -3.59 -10.75 -4.29
C ALA A 66 -3.90 -12.20 -4.65
N ASP A 67 -5.07 -12.45 -5.25
CA ASP A 67 -5.51 -13.79 -5.68
C ASP A 67 -4.61 -14.39 -6.78
N GLU A 68 -3.90 -13.56 -7.53
CA GLU A 68 -2.95 -13.97 -8.57
C GLU A 68 -1.51 -14.21 -8.04
N GLN A 69 -1.23 -13.94 -6.76
CA GLN A 69 0.09 -14.20 -6.17
C GLN A 69 0.27 -15.67 -5.79
N ASP A 70 1.51 -16.15 -5.84
CA ASP A 70 1.87 -17.51 -5.39
C ASP A 70 1.48 -17.76 -3.91
N ASP A 71 1.62 -16.74 -3.06
CA ASP A 71 1.14 -16.74 -1.67
C ASP A 71 -0.08 -15.81 -1.51
N CYS A 72 -1.21 -16.27 -2.07
CA CYS A 72 -2.47 -15.53 -2.05
C CYS A 72 -2.96 -15.21 -0.63
N ALA A 73 -2.72 -16.10 0.35
CA ALA A 73 -3.14 -15.89 1.73
C ALA A 73 -2.38 -14.73 2.38
N ALA A 74 -1.05 -14.69 2.21
CA ALA A 74 -0.25 -13.57 2.67
C ALA A 74 -0.63 -12.26 1.96
N ALA A 75 -0.72 -12.29 0.62
CA ALA A 75 -1.07 -11.09 -0.17
C ALA A 75 -2.46 -10.53 0.18
N THR A 76 -3.41 -11.43 0.49
CA THR A 76 -4.73 -11.07 1.02
C THR A 76 -4.63 -10.35 2.35
N SER A 77 -3.87 -10.92 3.29
CA SER A 77 -3.69 -10.36 4.63
C SER A 77 -3.03 -8.99 4.58
N GLU A 78 -1.99 -8.83 3.75
CA GLU A 78 -1.27 -7.58 3.58
C GLU A 78 -2.17 -6.47 2.99
N LEU A 79 -3.00 -6.78 2.00
CA LEU A 79 -3.99 -5.84 1.46
C LEU A 79 -5.05 -5.45 2.50
N SER A 80 -5.55 -6.41 3.27
CA SER A 80 -6.51 -6.13 4.34
C SER A 80 -5.90 -5.20 5.38
N PHE A 81 -4.62 -5.37 5.71
CA PHE A 81 -3.93 -4.48 6.63
C PHE A 81 -3.72 -3.07 6.05
N ALA A 82 -3.45 -2.96 4.75
CA ALA A 82 -3.41 -1.66 4.07
C ALA A 82 -4.75 -0.90 4.18
N GLU A 83 -5.89 -1.60 4.09
CA GLU A 83 -7.21 -1.01 4.34
C GLU A 83 -7.36 -0.52 5.79
N CYS A 84 -6.80 -1.23 6.77
CA CYS A 84 -6.80 -0.77 8.16
C CYS A 84 -6.02 0.55 8.32
N TYR A 85 -4.91 0.76 7.63
CA TYR A 85 -4.21 2.06 7.64
C TYR A 85 -5.07 3.19 7.09
N ARG A 86 -5.87 2.95 6.05
CA ARG A 86 -6.85 3.94 5.57
C ARG A 86 -7.88 4.29 6.66
N ALA A 87 -8.36 3.29 7.37
CA ALA A 87 -9.30 3.49 8.47
C ALA A 87 -8.65 4.27 9.62
N ASN A 88 -7.39 3.98 9.95
CA ASN A 88 -6.62 4.67 10.96
C ASN A 88 -6.38 6.15 10.60
N ALA A 89 -6.04 6.45 9.35
CA ALA A 89 -5.86 7.81 8.86
C ALA A 89 -7.09 8.70 9.11
N ARG A 90 -8.30 8.14 9.08
CA ARG A 90 -9.56 8.88 9.23
C ARG A 90 -10.11 8.86 10.65
N TRP A 91 -9.95 7.76 11.37
CA TRP A 91 -10.67 7.51 12.62
C TRP A 91 -9.77 7.21 13.82
N LYS A 92 -8.44 7.14 13.64
CA LYS A 92 -7.48 6.73 14.67
C LYS A 92 -7.89 5.40 15.32
N MET A 93 -8.11 4.37 14.49
CA MET A 93 -8.57 3.06 14.95
C MET A 93 -7.48 2.26 15.65
N PHE A 94 -6.22 2.53 15.36
CA PHE A 94 -5.09 1.86 15.97
C PHE A 94 -4.48 2.71 17.07
N ASP A 95 -4.05 2.03 18.13
CA ASP A 95 -3.08 2.61 19.05
C ASP A 95 -1.70 2.67 18.37
N ASP A 96 -0.87 3.63 18.76
CA ASP A 96 0.45 3.88 18.17
C ASP A 96 1.33 2.62 18.05
N TYR A 97 1.22 1.70 19.02
CA TYR A 97 1.94 0.43 19.03
C TYR A 97 1.53 -0.50 17.87
N GLU A 98 0.23 -0.60 17.58
CA GLU A 98 -0.31 -1.48 16.54
C GLU A 98 0.10 -1.01 15.14
N VAL A 99 0.22 0.31 14.95
CA VAL A 99 0.74 0.90 13.69
C VAL A 99 2.19 0.49 13.44
N VAL A 100 3.01 0.40 14.49
CA VAL A 100 4.44 0.09 14.38
C VAL A 100 4.68 -1.41 14.23
N GLU A 101 3.95 -2.24 14.97
CA GLU A 101 4.12 -3.70 14.97
C GLU A 101 3.89 -4.30 13.58
N ASP A 102 2.88 -3.79 12.87
CA ASP A 102 2.44 -4.33 11.58
C ASP A 102 2.81 -3.43 10.38
N TRP A 103 3.76 -2.50 10.56
CA TRP A 103 4.13 -1.50 9.55
C TRP A 103 4.54 -2.12 8.21
N ASP A 104 5.19 -3.27 8.24
CA ASP A 104 5.76 -3.91 7.05
C ASP A 104 4.73 -4.62 6.15
N LEU A 105 3.49 -4.81 6.60
CA LEU A 105 2.48 -5.53 5.83
C LEU A 105 2.06 -4.78 4.55
N ALA A 106 1.77 -3.48 4.64
CA ALA A 106 1.38 -2.69 3.47
C ALA A 106 2.54 -2.51 2.46
N PRO A 107 3.78 -2.15 2.89
CA PRO A 107 4.98 -2.21 2.05
C PRO A 107 5.18 -3.57 1.38
N GLY A 108 4.98 -4.69 2.11
CA GLY A 108 5.07 -6.04 1.56
C GLY A 108 4.13 -6.26 0.38
N PHE A 109 2.87 -5.79 0.49
CA PHE A 109 1.94 -5.87 -0.63
C PHE A 109 2.39 -5.04 -1.84
N ILE A 110 2.92 -3.84 -1.60
CA ILE A 110 3.45 -2.97 -2.65
C ILE A 110 4.65 -3.65 -3.34
N GLU A 111 5.54 -4.29 -2.59
CA GLU A 111 6.68 -5.03 -3.16
C GLU A 111 6.23 -6.19 -4.06
N ARG A 112 5.18 -6.91 -3.67
CA ARG A 112 4.56 -7.94 -4.52
C ARG A 112 4.01 -7.35 -5.82
N ILE A 113 3.36 -6.18 -5.75
CA ILE A 113 2.86 -5.46 -6.94
C ILE A 113 4.01 -5.06 -7.87
N LEU A 114 5.08 -4.49 -7.30
CA LEU A 114 6.20 -3.96 -8.07
C LEU A 114 7.16 -5.06 -8.56
N GLY A 115 7.21 -6.21 -7.88
CA GLY A 115 8.19 -7.27 -8.11
C GLY A 115 9.61 -6.89 -7.67
N GLN A 116 9.75 -5.90 -6.78
CA GLN A 116 11.04 -5.40 -6.27
C GLN A 116 10.85 -4.63 -4.95
N PRO A 117 11.92 -4.45 -4.14
CA PRO A 117 11.85 -3.72 -2.89
C PRO A 117 11.41 -2.25 -3.06
N VAL A 118 10.59 -1.76 -2.13
CA VAL A 118 10.07 -0.38 -2.14
C VAL A 118 10.92 0.58 -1.31
N ARG A 119 11.62 0.04 -0.30
CA ARG A 119 12.55 0.79 0.54
C ARG A 119 13.98 0.58 0.05
N GLN A 120 14.36 1.29 -1.01
CA GLN A 120 15.77 1.43 -1.38
C GLN A 120 16.23 2.83 -0.99
N LEU A 121 17.36 2.88 -0.27
CA LEU A 121 18.01 4.12 0.17
C LEU A 121 18.12 5.09 -1.02
N VAL A 122 17.40 6.21 -0.95
CA VAL A 122 17.64 7.39 -1.80
C VAL A 122 18.91 8.07 -1.32
#